data_AF-A0A840FKG7-F1
#
_entry.id   AF-A0A840FKG7-F1
#
_cell.length_a   1.000
_cell.length_b   1.000
_cell.length_c   1.000
_cell.angle_alpha   90.00
_cell.angle_beta   90.00
_cell.angle_gamma   90.00
#
_symmetry.space_group_name_H-M   'P 1'
#
loop_
_entity.id
_entity.type
_entity.pdbx_description
1 polymer ?
#
loop_
_entity_poly.entity_id
_entity_poly.type
_entity_poly.pdbx_seq_one_letter_code
_entity_poly.pdbx_strand_id
1 'polypeptide(L)'
;MYSIDLTIDARGFAPTSIALAVRTIGACPAAGHRPDARLLVGVGTLTVTPVNNGHRFSTGARYLGEDAEVADLLDWLEPQIPARGAIISWDNWGSVPRRFLALADLERHPRIRAAAADTAGRWRDLPRGHTWSVRQARARHLPCLCPLGTPVDECEAARPAVLLPCPEATAIELVGEAIAGWQAWARTFGDFDDADHPAQAALRALDRWRADQRPAR
;
A
#
# COMPACT_ATOMS: atom_id res chain seq x y z
N MET A 1 -34.17 19.32 8.33
CA MET A 1 -33.22 20.38 7.91
C MET A 1 -31.84 19.74 7.90
N TYR A 2 -31.41 19.22 6.74
CA TYR A 2 -30.09 18.60 6.61
C TYR A 2 -29.07 19.73 6.51
N SER A 3 -28.22 19.86 7.53
CA SER A 3 -27.11 20.81 7.51
C SER A 3 -26.15 20.38 6.40
N ILE A 4 -26.04 21.19 5.35
CA ILE A 4 -24.97 21.02 4.35
C ILE A 4 -23.67 21.33 5.11
N ASP A 5 -22.86 20.29 5.27
CA ASP A 5 -21.55 20.37 5.91
C ASP A 5 -20.61 21.16 5.00
N LEU A 6 -20.47 22.46 5.28
CA LEU A 6 -19.59 23.41 4.58
C LEU A 6 -18.09 23.07 4.71
N THR A 7 -17.72 21.99 5.40
CA THR A 7 -16.35 21.45 5.37
C THR A 7 -16.04 20.64 4.11
N ILE A 8 -17.02 20.44 3.21
CA ILE A 8 -16.80 19.80 1.89
C ILE A 8 -15.75 20.55 1.06
N ASP A 9 -15.74 21.89 1.08
CA ASP A 9 -14.72 22.70 0.40
C ASP A 9 -13.32 22.57 1.04
N ALA A 10 -13.25 22.05 2.28
CA ALA A 10 -12.01 21.70 2.98
C ALA A 10 -11.60 20.22 2.82
N ARG A 11 -12.30 19.41 1.99
CA ARG A 11 -12.05 17.96 1.82
C ARG A 11 -10.83 17.61 0.94
N GLY A 12 -9.74 18.36 1.06
CA GLY A 12 -8.40 17.78 1.25
C GLY A 12 -7.89 16.68 0.29
N PHE A 13 -8.19 16.71 -1.01
CA PHE A 13 -7.43 15.91 -1.98
C PHE A 13 -5.98 16.41 -2.03
N ALA A 14 -5.03 15.52 -1.72
CA ALA A 14 -3.62 15.85 -1.80
C ALA A 14 -3.09 15.55 -3.22
N PRO A 15 -2.66 16.55 -4.01
CA PRO A 15 -2.18 16.31 -5.37
C PRO A 15 -0.88 15.50 -5.40
N THR A 16 -0.08 15.58 -4.33
CA THR A 16 1.04 14.67 -4.07
C THR A 16 0.58 13.57 -3.14
N SER A 17 0.70 12.32 -3.58
CA SER A 17 0.29 11.17 -2.79
C SER A 17 1.07 9.91 -3.16
N ILE A 18 1.15 8.96 -2.22
CA ILE A 18 1.60 7.59 -2.49
C ILE A 18 0.52 6.60 -2.04
N ALA A 19 0.15 5.65 -2.89
CA ALA A 19 -0.71 4.53 -2.51
C ALA A 19 0.12 3.27 -2.32
N LEU A 20 -0.14 2.56 -1.21
CA LEU A 20 0.62 1.38 -0.79
C LEU A 20 -0.25 0.13 -0.83
N ALA A 21 0.09 -0.80 -1.71
CA ALA A 21 -0.42 -2.16 -1.68
C ALA A 21 0.52 -3.03 -0.86
N VAL A 22 -0.02 -3.80 0.09
CA VAL A 22 0.78 -4.66 0.94
C VAL A 22 0.33 -6.12 0.80
N ARG A 23 1.27 -7.00 0.46
CA ARG A 23 1.05 -8.44 0.41
C ARG A 23 1.63 -9.10 1.65
N THR A 24 0.80 -9.91 2.29
CA THR A 24 1.21 -10.72 3.43
C THR A 24 0.83 -12.19 3.22
N ILE A 25 1.47 -13.04 4.00
CA ILE A 25 1.16 -14.47 4.09
C ILE A 25 0.54 -14.77 5.46
N GLY A 26 -0.35 -15.76 5.52
CA GLY A 26 -1.14 -16.10 6.71
C GLY A 26 -0.33 -16.32 7.99
N ALA A 27 -1.00 -16.15 9.14
CA ALA A 27 -0.39 -16.26 10.47
C ALA A 27 -0.06 -17.72 10.81
N CYS A 28 1.20 -18.00 11.16
CA CYS A 28 1.58 -19.30 11.72
C CYS A 28 0.94 -19.48 13.12
N PRO A 29 0.37 -20.65 13.45
CA PRO A 29 -0.12 -20.95 14.79
C PRO A 29 0.90 -20.75 15.92
N ALA A 30 2.19 -21.01 15.65
CA ALA A 30 3.28 -20.76 16.61
C ALA A 30 3.50 -19.26 16.90
N ALA A 31 3.02 -18.36 16.02
CA ALA A 31 3.02 -16.91 16.28
C ALA A 31 1.87 -16.47 17.23
N GLY A 32 1.15 -17.42 17.84
CA GLY A 32 0.33 -17.20 19.03
C GLY A 32 -0.89 -16.30 18.83
N HIS A 33 -1.57 -16.38 17.67
CA HIS A 33 -2.80 -15.63 17.39
C HIS A 33 -2.73 -14.11 17.57
N ARG A 34 -1.58 -13.47 17.31
CA ARG A 34 -1.59 -12.00 17.19
C ARG A 34 -2.34 -11.61 15.90
N PRO A 35 -3.29 -10.67 15.95
CA PRO A 35 -4.07 -10.25 14.78
C PRO A 35 -3.21 -9.71 13.62
N ASP A 36 -1.94 -9.38 13.89
CA ASP A 36 -0.97 -8.83 12.93
C ASP A 36 0.27 -9.72 12.67
N ALA A 37 0.26 -11.01 13.05
CA ALA A 37 1.39 -11.95 12.85
C ALA A 37 1.60 -12.43 11.40
N ARG A 38 1.15 -11.65 10.41
CA ARG A 38 1.26 -12.00 9.00
C ARG A 38 2.57 -11.46 8.45
N LEU A 39 3.40 -12.36 7.93
CA LEU A 39 4.67 -11.98 7.34
C LEU A 39 4.45 -11.06 6.14
N LEU A 40 5.09 -9.89 6.16
CA LEU A 40 5.14 -8.98 5.02
C LEU A 40 6.03 -9.59 3.94
N VAL A 41 5.48 -9.82 2.74
CA VAL A 41 6.21 -10.47 1.64
C VAL A 41 6.29 -9.65 0.37
N GLY A 42 5.59 -8.51 0.33
CA GLY A 42 5.76 -7.56 -0.76
C GLY A 42 5.00 -6.26 -0.56
N VAL A 43 5.51 -5.23 -1.23
CA VAL A 43 4.97 -3.87 -1.23
C VAL A 43 4.90 -3.38 -2.67
N GLY A 44 3.74 -2.86 -3.06
CA GLY A 44 3.51 -2.12 -4.29
C GLY A 44 3.26 -0.64 -4.00
N THR A 45 3.76 0.23 -4.87
CA THR A 45 3.63 1.67 -4.76
C THR A 45 3.04 2.25 -6.04
N LEU A 46 2.16 3.24 -5.89
CA LEU A 46 1.86 4.24 -6.92
C LEU A 46 2.15 5.60 -6.32
N THR A 47 3.13 6.32 -6.87
CA THR A 47 3.41 7.72 -6.53
C THR A 47 2.78 8.62 -7.56
N VAL A 48 2.03 9.61 -7.08
CA VAL A 48 1.37 10.65 -7.88
C VAL A 48 1.95 11.99 -7.47
N THR A 49 2.45 12.76 -8.44
CA THR A 49 3.05 14.08 -8.20
C THR A 49 2.54 15.07 -9.24
N PRO A 50 2.08 16.27 -8.86
CA PRO A 50 1.68 17.29 -9.82
C PRO A 50 2.90 17.79 -10.61
N VAL A 51 2.67 18.11 -11.88
CA VAL A 51 3.63 18.78 -12.79
C VAL A 51 2.91 19.89 -13.52
N ASN A 52 3.65 20.81 -14.17
CA ASN A 52 3.11 22.06 -14.74
C ASN A 52 1.76 21.92 -15.47
N ASN A 53 1.56 20.85 -16.26
CA ASN A 53 0.34 20.61 -17.04
C ASN A 53 -0.31 19.25 -16.76
N GLY A 54 -0.19 18.71 -15.55
CA GLY A 54 -0.84 17.45 -15.20
C GLY A 54 -0.22 16.71 -14.03
N HIS A 55 -0.14 15.40 -14.15
CA HIS A 55 0.37 14.52 -13.10
C HIS A 55 1.43 13.57 -13.67
N ARG A 56 2.48 13.35 -12.88
CA ARG A 56 3.44 12.28 -13.10
C ARG A 56 3.07 11.10 -12.21
N PHE A 57 3.09 9.90 -12.81
CA PHE A 57 2.84 8.64 -12.13
C PHE A 57 4.10 7.79 -12.17
N SER A 58 4.47 7.23 -11.03
CA SER A 58 5.55 6.23 -10.93
C SER A 58 5.04 5.05 -10.15
N THR A 59 5.29 3.84 -10.64
CA THR A 59 4.95 2.60 -9.95
C THR A 59 6.20 1.85 -9.58
N GLY A 60 6.16 1.20 -8.42
CA GLY A 60 7.20 0.29 -7.98
C GLY A 60 6.59 -0.92 -7.31
N ALA A 61 7.28 -2.05 -7.34
CA ALA A 61 6.96 -3.15 -6.46
C ALA A 61 8.24 -3.87 -6.05
N ARG A 62 8.24 -4.35 -4.81
CA ARG A 62 9.27 -5.23 -4.26
C ARG A 62 8.58 -6.38 -3.56
N TYR A 63 9.14 -7.56 -3.71
CA TYR A 63 8.70 -8.79 -3.08
C TYR A 63 9.94 -9.50 -2.50
N LEU A 64 9.72 -10.38 -1.53
CA LEU A 64 10.81 -11.17 -0.96
C LEU A 64 11.21 -12.29 -1.91
N GLY A 65 12.51 -12.39 -2.17
CA GLY A 65 13.16 -13.56 -2.76
C GLY A 65 13.56 -14.58 -1.69
N GLU A 66 14.35 -15.56 -2.12
CA GLU A 66 14.83 -16.67 -1.27
C GLU A 66 15.65 -16.19 -0.08
N ASP A 67 16.55 -15.23 -0.31
CA ASP A 67 17.47 -14.70 0.72
C ASP A 67 17.07 -13.31 1.23
N ALA A 68 15.85 -12.84 0.88
CA ALA A 68 15.42 -11.50 1.25
C ALA A 68 14.61 -11.49 2.56
N GLU A 69 14.95 -10.54 3.41
CA GLU A 69 14.30 -10.28 4.69
C GLU A 69 13.30 -9.13 4.59
N VAL A 70 12.40 -9.03 5.57
CA VAL A 70 11.43 -7.92 5.64
C VAL A 70 12.14 -6.56 5.64
N ALA A 71 13.31 -6.47 6.27
CA ALA A 71 14.14 -5.27 6.27
C ALA A 71 14.49 -4.80 4.84
N ASP A 72 14.75 -5.71 3.90
CA ASP A 72 15.07 -5.35 2.51
C ASP A 72 13.88 -4.69 1.78
N LEU A 73 12.64 -5.09 2.12
CA LEU A 73 11.44 -4.43 1.60
C LEU A 73 11.31 -3.01 2.15
N LEU A 74 11.60 -2.84 3.43
CA LEU A 74 11.48 -1.56 4.11
C LEU A 74 12.59 -0.61 3.66
N ASP A 75 13.83 -1.08 3.48
CA ASP A 75 14.94 -0.32 2.89
C ASP A 75 14.59 0.17 1.48
N TRP A 76 13.95 -0.68 0.67
CA TRP A 76 13.48 -0.31 -0.67
C TRP A 76 12.36 0.74 -0.60
N LEU A 77 11.42 0.62 0.35
CA LEU A 77 10.28 1.53 0.50
C LEU A 77 10.68 2.88 1.08
N GLU A 78 11.62 2.91 2.02
CA GLU A 78 12.05 4.09 2.77
C GLU A 78 12.34 5.33 1.91
N PRO A 79 13.13 5.26 0.81
CA PRO A 79 13.37 6.41 -0.05
C PRO A 79 12.13 6.83 -0.87
N GLN A 80 11.15 5.94 -1.04
CA GLN A 80 9.92 6.21 -1.80
C GLN A 80 8.84 6.89 -0.98
N ILE A 81 8.89 6.82 0.36
CA ILE A 81 7.94 7.53 1.21
C ILE A 81 8.17 9.03 1.06
N PRO A 82 7.20 9.78 0.51
CA PRO A 82 7.38 11.21 0.31
C PRO A 82 7.44 11.91 1.67
N ALA A 83 8.17 13.03 1.76
CA ALA A 83 8.25 13.81 2.99
C ALA A 83 6.91 14.49 3.35
N ARG A 84 6.05 14.74 2.36
CA ARG A 84 4.74 15.40 2.48
C ARG A 84 3.72 14.74 1.56
N GLY A 85 2.44 15.07 1.74
CA GLY A 85 1.35 14.52 0.94
C GLY A 85 0.69 13.31 1.59
N ALA A 86 -0.39 12.84 0.96
CA ALA A 86 -1.20 11.75 1.48
C ALA A 86 -0.54 10.39 1.27
N ILE A 87 -0.70 9.51 2.26
CA ILE A 87 -0.34 8.09 2.16
C ILE A 87 -1.65 7.31 2.18
N ILE A 88 -1.97 6.68 1.05
CA ILE A 88 -3.20 5.92 0.88
C ILE A 88 -2.87 4.46 1.18
N SER A 89 -3.67 3.88 2.04
CA SER A 89 -3.62 2.46 2.34
C SER A 89 -5.03 1.93 2.53
N TRP A 90 -5.19 0.63 2.60
CA TRP A 90 -6.49 0.03 2.85
C TRP A 90 -6.34 -1.27 3.62
N ASP A 91 -7.45 -1.64 4.25
CA ASP A 91 -7.52 -2.88 4.99
C ASP A 91 -7.58 -4.08 4.03
N ASN A 92 -6.40 -4.58 3.67
CA ASN A 92 -6.28 -5.94 3.13
C ASN A 92 -6.35 -6.93 4.30
N TRP A 93 -5.64 -6.66 5.41
CA TRP A 93 -5.36 -7.63 6.47
C TRP A 93 -4.87 -6.98 7.78
N GLY A 94 -5.31 -5.76 8.09
CA GLY A 94 -4.90 -4.95 9.23
C GLY A 94 -4.28 -3.60 8.84
N SER A 95 -4.21 -2.68 9.80
CA SER A 95 -3.68 -1.32 9.61
C SER A 95 -2.21 -1.35 9.17
N VAL A 96 -1.89 -0.73 8.03
CA VAL A 96 -0.51 -0.61 7.53
C VAL A 96 0.37 0.21 8.48
N PRO A 97 -0.07 1.38 9.00
CA PRO A 97 0.71 2.14 9.98
C PRO A 97 1.20 1.31 11.17
N ARG A 98 0.31 0.53 11.80
CA ARG A 98 0.68 -0.29 12.97
C ARG A 98 1.73 -1.33 12.63
N ARG A 99 1.62 -1.97 11.47
CA ARG A 99 2.61 -2.94 10.99
C ARG A 99 3.95 -2.29 10.71
N PHE A 100 3.96 -1.12 10.08
CA PHE A 100 5.20 -0.38 9.84
C PHE A 100 5.87 0.06 11.15
N LEU A 101 5.12 0.52 12.15
CA LEU A 101 5.69 0.83 13.46
C LEU A 101 6.31 -0.40 14.16
N ALA A 102 5.74 -1.58 13.94
CA ALA A 102 6.24 -2.83 14.51
C ALA A 102 7.48 -3.38 13.79
N LEU A 103 7.57 -3.22 12.46
CA LEU A 103 8.60 -3.83 11.63
C LEU A 103 9.77 -2.88 11.30
N ALA A 104 9.53 -1.56 11.29
CA ALA A 104 10.52 -0.60 10.85
C ALA A 104 11.56 -0.30 11.94
N ASP A 105 12.82 -0.62 11.64
CA ASP A 105 13.98 -0.20 12.43
C ASP A 105 14.08 1.33 12.58
N LEU A 106 14.50 1.79 13.76
CA LEU A 106 14.54 3.22 14.11
C LEU A 106 15.61 4.00 13.35
N GLU A 107 16.78 3.39 13.14
CA GLU A 107 17.93 4.04 12.51
C GLU A 107 17.88 3.90 10.98
N ARG A 108 17.42 2.75 10.47
CA ARG A 108 17.34 2.46 9.03
C ARG A 108 16.11 3.07 8.37
N HIS A 109 14.97 3.16 9.06
CA HIS A 109 13.68 3.53 8.44
C HIS A 109 12.97 4.74 9.09
N PRO A 110 13.65 5.89 9.24
CA PRO A 110 13.08 7.05 9.93
C PRO A 110 11.84 7.63 9.25
N ARG A 111 11.75 7.63 7.91
CA ARG A 111 10.60 8.18 7.17
C ARG A 111 9.39 7.28 7.26
N ILE A 112 9.56 5.96 7.14
CA ILE A 112 8.48 5.00 7.35
C ILE A 112 7.92 5.14 8.75
N ARG A 113 8.76 5.24 9.79
CA ARG A 113 8.30 5.43 11.18
C ARG A 113 7.59 6.75 11.39
N ALA A 114 8.18 7.86 10.91
CA ALA A 114 7.57 9.19 11.02
C ALA A 114 6.21 9.23 10.31
N ALA A 115 6.13 8.67 9.11
CA ALA A 115 4.87 8.51 8.39
C ALA A 115 3.89 7.67 9.19
N ALA A 116 4.27 6.47 9.63
CA ALA A 116 3.38 5.54 10.33
C ALA A 116 2.87 6.07 11.68
N ALA A 117 3.58 6.99 12.31
CA ALA A 117 3.11 7.70 13.51
C ALA A 117 2.08 8.81 13.19
N ASP A 118 2.10 9.38 11.98
CA ASP A 118 1.24 10.49 11.54
C ASP A 118 -0.12 10.01 10.98
N THR A 119 -0.82 9.19 11.77
CA THR A 119 -2.13 8.63 11.37
C THR A 119 -3.27 9.65 11.37
N ALA A 120 -3.11 10.76 12.11
CA ALA A 120 -4.08 11.85 12.15
C ALA A 120 -3.94 12.84 10.98
N GLY A 121 -2.75 12.95 10.37
CA GLY A 121 -2.45 13.95 9.36
C GLY A 121 -2.38 13.39 7.94
N ARG A 122 -1.49 12.43 7.69
CA ARG A 122 -1.11 11.99 6.32
C ARG A 122 -1.79 10.72 5.83
N TRP A 123 -2.13 9.81 6.73
CA TRP A 123 -2.74 8.54 6.33
C TRP A 123 -4.20 8.70 5.92
N ARG A 124 -4.56 8.01 4.85
CA ARG A 124 -5.92 7.87 4.34
C ARG A 124 -6.20 6.37 4.21
N ASP A 125 -6.52 5.75 5.35
CA ASP A 125 -6.88 4.34 5.40
C ASP A 125 -8.31 4.18 4.89
N LEU A 126 -8.45 3.59 3.70
CA LEU A 126 -9.76 3.36 3.10
C LEU A 126 -10.50 2.27 3.87
N PRO A 127 -11.76 2.52 4.30
CA PRO A 127 -12.58 1.49 4.93
C PRO A 127 -12.81 0.33 3.98
N ARG A 128 -12.98 -0.89 4.53
CA ARG A 128 -13.26 -2.10 3.75
C ARG A 128 -14.45 -1.96 2.79
N GLY A 129 -15.45 -1.17 3.15
CA GLY A 129 -16.61 -0.87 2.29
C GLY A 129 -16.31 0.00 1.07
N HIS A 130 -15.14 0.64 0.99
CA HIS A 130 -14.66 1.38 -0.19
C HIS A 130 -13.69 0.54 -1.02
N THR A 131 -13.17 -0.57 -0.47
CA THR A 131 -12.16 -1.41 -1.11
C THR A 131 -12.65 -2.81 -1.44
N TRP A 132 -13.93 -3.13 -1.19
CA TRP A 132 -14.50 -4.43 -1.52
C TRP A 132 -14.45 -4.76 -3.02
N SER A 133 -14.50 -3.72 -3.88
CA SER A 133 -14.38 -3.82 -5.33
C SER A 133 -12.94 -3.79 -5.84
N VAL A 134 -11.97 -3.47 -4.95
CA VAL A 134 -10.55 -3.53 -5.26
C VAL A 134 -10.13 -5.00 -5.22
N ARG A 135 -9.52 -5.50 -6.31
CA ARG A 135 -8.96 -6.84 -6.36
C ARG A 135 -7.81 -6.93 -5.36
N GLN A 136 -8.05 -7.49 -4.18
CA GLN A 136 -7.00 -7.71 -3.18
C GLN A 136 -6.18 -8.95 -3.54
N ALA A 137 -4.86 -8.88 -3.44
CA ALA A 137 -3.97 -10.03 -3.61
C ALA A 137 -4.39 -11.10 -2.61
N ARG A 138 -4.64 -12.31 -3.11
CA ARG A 138 -4.94 -13.42 -2.22
C ARG A 138 -3.73 -13.65 -1.31
N ALA A 139 -3.98 -13.54 -0.01
CA ALA A 139 -3.05 -14.06 0.98
C ALA A 139 -2.98 -15.57 0.76
N ARG A 140 -1.79 -16.08 0.46
CA ARG A 140 -1.58 -17.53 0.45
C ARG A 140 -1.48 -17.98 1.89
N HIS A 141 -2.24 -19.02 2.25
CA HIS A 141 -2.00 -19.72 3.50
C HIS A 141 -0.73 -20.55 3.31
N LEU A 142 0.28 -20.29 4.14
CA LEU A 142 1.42 -21.19 4.21
C LEU A 142 1.24 -22.13 5.40
N PRO A 143 1.51 -23.45 5.23
CA PRO A 143 1.64 -24.33 6.36
C PRO A 143 2.79 -23.82 7.22
N CYS A 144 2.62 -23.82 8.54
CA CYS A 144 3.73 -23.49 9.42
C CYS A 144 4.74 -24.64 9.38
N LEU A 145 6.00 -24.31 9.10
CA LEU A 145 7.08 -25.29 8.96
C LEU A 145 8.10 -25.22 10.10
N CYS A 146 7.98 -24.24 10.98
CA CYS A 146 8.82 -24.18 12.17
C CYS A 146 8.31 -25.16 13.24
N PRO A 147 9.21 -25.71 14.08
CA PRO A 147 8.82 -26.45 15.27
C PRO A 147 7.91 -25.62 16.20
N LEU A 148 7.05 -26.31 16.96
CA LEU A 148 6.26 -25.66 18.01
C LEU A 148 7.19 -24.95 19.01
N GLY A 149 6.90 -23.69 19.33
CA GLY A 149 7.69 -22.90 20.29
C GLY A 149 8.90 -22.17 19.69
N THR A 150 9.09 -22.19 18.36
CA THR A 150 10.14 -21.41 17.68
C THR A 150 9.97 -19.90 17.96
N PRO A 151 11.02 -19.19 18.39
CA PRO A 151 11.03 -17.73 18.51
C PRO A 151 10.63 -17.03 17.20
N VAL A 152 10.07 -15.82 17.29
CA VAL A 152 9.48 -15.13 16.12
C VAL A 152 10.56 -14.71 15.10
N ASP A 153 11.68 -14.21 15.59
CA ASP A 153 12.87 -13.89 14.81
C ASP A 153 13.45 -15.12 14.10
N GLU A 154 13.42 -16.29 14.74
CA GLU A 154 13.81 -17.56 14.11
C GLU A 154 12.75 -18.11 13.13
N CYS A 155 11.48 -17.74 13.30
CA CYS A 155 10.38 -18.14 12.42
C CYS A 155 10.47 -17.46 11.04
N GLU A 156 10.99 -16.24 10.95
CA GLU A 156 11.21 -15.54 9.68
C GLU A 156 12.28 -16.25 8.83
N ALA A 157 13.32 -16.77 9.47
CA ALA A 157 14.41 -17.54 8.83
C ALA A 157 13.96 -18.91 8.30
N ALA A 158 12.92 -19.52 8.88
CA ALA A 158 12.45 -20.85 8.51
C ALA A 158 11.52 -20.90 7.28
N ARG A 159 11.31 -19.79 6.56
CA ARG A 159 10.38 -19.71 5.43
C ARG A 159 11.02 -20.23 4.13
N PRO A 160 10.56 -21.36 3.57
CA PRO A 160 11.10 -21.85 2.30
C PRO A 160 10.65 -20.95 1.14
N ALA A 161 11.61 -20.58 0.29
CA ALA A 161 11.35 -19.76 -0.90
C ALA A 161 10.35 -20.40 -1.88
N VAL A 162 10.29 -21.74 -1.94
CA VAL A 162 9.35 -22.49 -2.78
C VAL A 162 7.88 -22.21 -2.45
N LEU A 163 7.60 -21.70 -1.25
CA LEU A 163 6.26 -21.33 -0.81
C LEU A 163 5.91 -19.87 -1.12
N LEU A 164 6.88 -19.04 -1.52
CA LEU A 164 6.62 -17.67 -1.92
C LEU A 164 5.87 -17.62 -3.25
N PRO A 165 4.95 -16.65 -3.44
CA PRO A 165 4.27 -16.48 -4.71
C PRO A 165 5.28 -16.07 -5.78
N CYS A 166 4.98 -16.38 -7.05
CA CYS A 166 5.84 -16.00 -8.18
C CYS A 166 6.17 -14.48 -8.09
N PRO A 167 7.46 -14.13 -8.01
CA PRO A 167 8.00 -12.77 -8.08
C PRO A 167 7.29 -11.80 -9.02
N GLU A 168 7.32 -12.11 -10.31
CA GLU A 168 6.89 -11.23 -11.40
C GLU A 168 5.38 -11.03 -11.36
N ALA A 169 4.64 -12.13 -11.19
CA ALA A 169 3.18 -12.07 -11.04
C ALA A 169 2.78 -11.26 -9.80
N THR A 170 3.50 -11.42 -8.69
CA THR A 170 3.24 -10.68 -7.45
C THR A 170 3.48 -9.18 -7.61
N ALA A 171 4.56 -8.81 -8.28
CA ALA A 171 4.86 -7.41 -8.56
C ALA A 171 3.76 -6.74 -9.39
N ILE A 172 3.29 -7.41 -10.44
CA ILE A 172 2.19 -6.91 -11.28
C ILE A 172 0.89 -6.76 -10.48
N GLU A 173 0.53 -7.74 -9.65
CA GLU A 173 -0.67 -7.67 -8.80
C GLU A 173 -0.58 -6.51 -7.81
N LEU A 174 0.55 -6.35 -7.13
CA LEU A 174 0.79 -5.27 -6.17
C LEU A 174 0.71 -3.87 -6.80
N VAL A 175 1.27 -3.69 -8.00
CA VAL A 175 1.14 -2.43 -8.74
C VAL A 175 -0.31 -2.18 -9.13
N GLY A 176 -1.01 -3.19 -9.65
CA GLY A 176 -2.42 -3.09 -10.01
C GLY A 176 -3.30 -2.70 -8.82
N GLU A 177 -3.00 -3.25 -7.64
CA GLU A 177 -3.65 -2.91 -6.38
C GLU A 177 -3.38 -1.49 -5.92
N ALA A 178 -2.12 -1.03 -5.98
CA ALA A 178 -1.76 0.34 -5.64
C ALA A 178 -2.51 1.36 -6.53
N ILE A 179 -2.62 1.06 -7.83
CA ILE A 179 -3.41 1.85 -8.76
C ILE A 179 -4.88 1.83 -8.39
N ALA A 180 -5.47 0.66 -8.15
CA ALA A 180 -6.89 0.54 -7.85
C ALA A 180 -7.27 1.21 -6.52
N GLY A 181 -6.43 1.07 -5.48
CA GLY A 181 -6.64 1.72 -4.19
C GLY A 181 -6.56 3.24 -4.31
N TRP A 182 -5.58 3.77 -5.03
CA TRP A 182 -5.51 5.21 -5.32
C TRP A 182 -6.72 5.70 -6.11
N GLN A 183 -7.16 4.96 -7.14
CA GLN A 183 -8.33 5.31 -7.95
C GLN A 183 -9.60 5.36 -7.10
N ALA A 184 -9.79 4.38 -6.22
CA ALA A 184 -10.94 4.35 -5.30
C ALA A 184 -10.92 5.58 -4.37
N TRP A 185 -9.76 5.91 -3.79
CA TRP A 185 -9.59 7.11 -2.98
C TRP A 185 -9.86 8.40 -3.77
N ALA A 186 -9.28 8.58 -4.95
CA ALA A 186 -9.46 9.79 -5.74
C ALA A 186 -10.94 9.99 -6.16
N ARG A 187 -11.66 8.91 -6.44
CA ARG A 187 -13.09 8.97 -6.80
C ARG A 187 -13.98 9.48 -5.67
N THR A 188 -13.64 9.25 -4.40
CA THR A 188 -14.42 9.82 -3.29
C THR A 188 -14.45 11.35 -3.29
N PHE A 189 -13.54 11.99 -4.02
CA PHE A 189 -13.52 13.44 -4.22
C PHE A 189 -13.94 13.84 -5.63
N GLY A 190 -13.77 12.96 -6.62
CA GLY A 190 -14.13 13.23 -8.00
C GLY A 190 -15.63 13.30 -8.24
N ASP A 191 -16.44 12.60 -7.46
CA ASP A 191 -17.91 12.58 -7.64
C ASP A 191 -18.59 13.88 -7.19
N PHE A 192 -17.84 14.84 -6.62
CA PHE A 192 -18.32 16.20 -6.32
C PHE A 192 -18.17 17.10 -7.57
N ASP A 193 -19.09 16.88 -8.52
CA ASP A 193 -19.65 17.67 -9.64
C ASP A 193 -18.92 18.81 -10.38
N ASP A 194 -17.66 19.17 -10.11
CA ASP A 194 -16.90 20.07 -10.98
C ASP A 194 -15.94 19.29 -11.91
N ALA A 195 -16.12 19.44 -13.23
CA ALA A 195 -15.25 18.85 -14.23
C ALA A 195 -13.78 19.28 -14.08
N ASP A 196 -13.55 20.44 -13.47
CA ASP A 196 -12.24 21.02 -13.19
C ASP A 196 -11.67 20.62 -11.81
N HIS A 197 -12.37 19.77 -11.05
CA HIS A 197 -11.89 19.30 -9.75
C HIS A 197 -10.52 18.59 -9.88
N PRO A 198 -9.51 18.90 -9.04
CA PRO A 198 -8.16 18.32 -9.15
C PRO A 198 -8.12 16.78 -9.16
N ALA A 199 -9.01 16.12 -8.40
CA ALA A 199 -9.11 14.66 -8.41
C ALA A 199 -9.59 14.11 -9.76
N GLN A 200 -10.52 14.79 -10.44
CA GLN A 200 -10.98 14.41 -11.78
C GLN A 200 -9.87 14.62 -12.82
N ALA A 201 -9.12 15.73 -12.72
CA ALA A 201 -7.95 15.96 -13.56
C ALA A 201 -6.87 14.87 -13.37
N ALA A 202 -6.62 14.44 -12.13
CA ALA A 202 -5.69 13.36 -11.80
C ALA A 202 -6.17 12.00 -12.33
N LEU A 203 -7.47 11.68 -12.20
CA LEU A 203 -8.06 10.44 -12.75
C LEU A 203 -7.93 10.38 -14.27
N ARG A 204 -8.27 11.47 -14.99
CA ARG A 204 -8.09 11.54 -16.45
C ARG A 204 -6.62 11.40 -16.86
N ALA A 205 -5.70 11.97 -16.09
CA ALA A 205 -4.26 11.85 -16.33
C ALA A 205 -3.78 10.40 -16.14
N LEU A 206 -4.31 9.69 -15.14
CA LEU A 206 -4.02 8.28 -14.92
C LEU A 206 -4.53 7.42 -16.09
N ASP A 207 -5.73 7.67 -16.59
CA ASP A 207 -6.29 6.91 -17.71
C ASP A 207 -5.44 7.05 -18.99
N ARG A 208 -4.95 8.26 -19.28
CA ARG A 208 -3.98 8.50 -20.37
C ARG A 208 -2.68 7.74 -20.14
N TRP A 209 -2.08 7.87 -18.96
CA TRP A 209 -0.84 7.17 -18.60
C TRP A 209 -0.97 5.64 -18.75
N ARG A 210 -2.13 5.05 -18.42
CA ARG A 210 -2.39 3.61 -18.62
C ARG A 210 -2.56 3.23 -20.09
N ALA A 211 -3.13 4.11 -20.90
CA ALA A 211 -3.28 3.88 -22.34
C ALA A 211 -1.89 3.85 -23.02
N ASP A 212 -1.00 4.78 -22.64
CA ASP A 212 0.35 4.88 -23.19
C ASP A 212 1.25 3.67 -22.84
N GLN A 213 0.95 2.96 -21.76
CA GLN A 213 1.68 1.76 -21.35
C GLN A 213 1.27 0.48 -22.07
N ARG A 214 0.13 0.47 -22.76
CA ARG A 214 -0.28 -0.71 -23.50
C ARG A 214 0.54 -0.75 -24.79
N PRO A 215 1.32 -1.82 -25.05
CA PRO A 215 1.98 -1.96 -26.35
C PRO A 215 0.90 -1.92 -27.44
N ALA A 216 1.18 -1.18 -28.52
CA ALA A 216 0.34 -1.19 -29.72
C ALA A 216 0.17 -2.66 -30.15
N ARG A 217 -1.06 -3.15 -30.07
CA ARG A 217 -1.40 -4.52 -30.47
C ARG A 217 -1.35 -4.67 -31.97
#